data_AF-A0AAC9WT96-F1
#
_entry.id   AF-A0AAC9WT96-F1
#
_cell.length_a   1.000
_cell.length_b   1.000
_cell.length_c   1.000
_cell.angle_alpha   90.00
_cell.angle_beta   90.00
_cell.angle_gamma   90.00
#
_symmetry.space_group_name_H-M   'P 1'
#
loop_
_entity.id
_entity.type
_entity.pdbx_description
1 polymer ?
#
loop_
_entity_poly.entity_id
_entity_poly.type
_entity_poly.pdbx_seq_one_letter_code
_entity_poly.pdbx_strand_id
1 'polypeptide(L)'
;MAKPASRSYSRYSRDAALLLGQLIRRARIERRITVEELGERAGLSRGLVHRIERGDLGCAIGAVFEAAAVVGVRLFDSDLATFAQHIAANTATLTLLPQAVRTSTGPVKDDF
;
A
#
# COMPACT_ATOMS: atom_id res chain seq x y z
N MET A 1 16.86 15.39 0.74
CA MET A 1 17.69 14.25 1.20
C MET A 1 17.80 13.25 0.06
N ALA A 2 18.98 12.71 -0.22
CA ALA A 2 19.15 11.64 -1.21
C ALA A 2 18.40 10.37 -0.76
N LYS A 3 17.90 9.59 -1.72
CA LYS A 3 17.23 8.31 -1.44
C LYS A 3 18.25 7.37 -0.75
N PRO A 4 17.98 6.85 0.46
CA PRO A 4 18.91 5.98 1.15
C PRO A 4 19.14 4.69 0.34
N ALA A 5 20.40 4.26 0.23
CA ALA A 5 20.82 3.08 -0.54
C ALA A 5 20.24 1.77 0.04
N SER A 6 19.99 1.73 1.34
CA SER A 6 19.28 0.64 2.03
C SER A 6 18.24 1.22 2.98
N ARG A 7 17.04 0.64 2.99
CA ARG A 7 15.95 1.04 3.88
C ARG A 7 15.74 -0.05 4.93
N SER A 8 15.94 0.28 6.20
CA SER A 8 15.56 -0.63 7.29
C SER A 8 14.05 -0.67 7.41
N TYR A 9 13.45 -1.83 7.15
CA TYR A 9 12.02 -2.05 7.34
C TYR A 9 11.75 -2.59 8.74
N SER A 10 10.76 -1.99 9.41
CA SER A 10 10.25 -2.46 10.68
C SER A 10 9.67 -3.87 10.53
N ARG A 11 9.56 -4.58 11.66
CA ARG A 11 8.87 -5.87 11.70
C ARG A 11 7.44 -5.76 11.19
N TYR A 12 6.72 -4.72 11.60
CA TYR A 12 5.36 -4.44 11.12
C TYR A 12 5.28 -4.39 9.58
N SER A 13 6.18 -3.64 8.93
CA SER A 13 6.16 -3.53 7.47
C SER A 13 6.44 -4.87 6.79
N ARG A 14 7.35 -5.68 7.34
CA ARG A 14 7.67 -7.01 6.81
C ARG A 14 6.49 -7.97 6.96
N ASP A 15 5.87 -8.00 8.14
CA ASP A 15 4.74 -8.87 8.45
C ASP A 15 3.52 -8.48 7.59
N ALA A 16 3.26 -7.18 7.42
CA ALA A 16 2.18 -6.68 6.56
C ALA A 16 2.38 -7.04 5.08
N ALA A 17 3.59 -6.86 4.54
CA ALA A 17 3.89 -7.21 3.15
C ALA A 17 3.84 -8.72 2.92
N LEU A 18 4.34 -9.52 3.87
CA LEU A 18 4.26 -10.97 3.82
C LEU A 18 2.80 -11.45 3.83
N LEU A 19 1.98 -10.92 4.74
CA LEU A 19 0.56 -11.26 4.81
C LEU A 19 -0.17 -10.90 3.52
N LEU A 20 0.06 -9.70 2.97
CA LEU A 20 -0.55 -9.29 1.71
C LEU A 20 -0.13 -10.20 0.55
N GLY A 21 1.16 -10.52 0.44
CA GLY A 21 1.67 -11.45 -0.57
C GLY A 21 1.03 -12.85 -0.46
N GLN A 22 0.86 -13.36 0.76
CA GLN A 22 0.18 -14.64 1.02
C GLN A 22 -1.30 -14.60 0.63
N LEU A 23 -2.01 -13.51 0.94
CA LEU A 23 -3.41 -13.33 0.55
C LEU A 23 -3.57 -13.32 -0.98
N ILE A 24 -2.70 -12.60 -1.70
CA ILE A 24 -2.69 -12.58 -3.17
C ILE A 24 -2.46 -13.99 -3.73
N ARG A 25 -1.44 -14.70 -3.21
CA ARG A 25 -1.14 -16.07 -3.63
C ARG A 25 -2.32 -17.01 -3.39
N ARG A 26 -2.93 -16.93 -2.20
CA ARG A 26 -4.08 -17.76 -1.83
C ARG A 26 -5.25 -17.52 -2.78
N ALA A 27 -5.63 -16.26 -2.97
CA ALA A 27 -6.73 -15.88 -3.85
C ALA A 27 -6.49 -16.29 -5.31
N ARG A 28 -5.24 -16.16 -5.79
CA ARG A 28 -4.86 -16.63 -7.13
C ARG A 28 -5.09 -18.13 -7.28
N ILE A 29 -4.65 -18.94 -6.31
CA ILE A 29 -4.80 -20.39 -6.33
C ILE A 29 -6.28 -20.80 -6.22
N GLU A 30 -7.04 -20.18 -5.32
CA GLU A 30 -8.49 -20.42 -5.17
C GLU A 30 -9.26 -20.16 -6.48
N ARG A 31 -8.81 -19.17 -7.25
CA ARG A 31 -9.38 -18.81 -8.57
C ARG A 31 -8.79 -19.57 -9.75
N ARG A 32 -7.83 -20.48 -9.51
CA ARG A 32 -7.12 -21.26 -10.54
C ARG A 32 -6.39 -20.40 -11.58
N ILE A 33 -5.95 -19.20 -11.19
CA ILE A 33 -5.19 -18.30 -12.07
C ILE A 33 -3.70 -18.68 -12.00
N THR A 34 -3.03 -18.76 -13.15
CA THR A 34 -1.57 -19.04 -13.16
C THR A 34 -0.76 -17.79 -12.84
N VAL A 35 0.54 -17.95 -12.53
CA VAL A 35 1.42 -16.78 -12.30
C VAL A 35 1.60 -15.99 -13.59
N GLU A 36 1.74 -16.65 -14.74
CA GLU A 36 1.77 -15.99 -16.06
C GLU A 36 0.49 -15.20 -16.30
N GLU A 37 -0.67 -15.82 -16.11
CA GLU A 37 -1.97 -15.19 -16.37
C GLU A 37 -2.24 -14.01 -15.44
N LEU A 38 -1.86 -14.10 -14.16
CA LEU A 38 -1.91 -12.94 -13.26
C LEU A 38 -0.98 -11.82 -13.76
N GLY A 39 0.23 -12.17 -14.21
CA GLY A 39 1.17 -11.22 -14.79
C GLY A 39 0.59 -10.50 -15.99
N GLU A 40 0.05 -11.24 -16.96
CA GLU A 40 -0.57 -10.68 -18.17
C GLU A 40 -1.75 -9.76 -17.82
N ARG A 41 -2.67 -10.21 -16.97
CA ARG A 41 -3.85 -9.44 -16.56
C ARG A 41 -3.51 -8.16 -15.78
N ALA A 42 -2.42 -8.17 -15.01
CA ALA A 42 -1.96 -7.03 -14.21
C ALA A 42 -0.89 -6.18 -14.91
N GLY A 43 -0.47 -6.53 -16.13
CA GLY A 43 0.63 -5.86 -16.83
C GLY A 43 2.00 -6.02 -16.15
N LEU A 44 2.23 -7.14 -15.45
CA LEU A 44 3.43 -7.43 -14.67
C LEU A 44 4.21 -8.60 -15.25
N SER A 45 5.53 -8.60 -15.06
CA SER A 45 6.33 -9.78 -15.37
C SER A 45 6.07 -10.92 -14.38
N ARG A 46 6.17 -12.18 -14.83
CA ARG A 46 6.08 -13.37 -13.97
C ARG A 46 6.98 -13.30 -12.75
N GLY A 47 8.22 -12.80 -12.93
CA GLY A 47 9.18 -12.61 -11.84
C GLY A 47 8.71 -11.60 -10.80
N LEU A 48 8.06 -10.51 -11.23
CA LEU A 48 7.49 -9.53 -10.32
C LEU A 48 6.31 -10.12 -9.52
N VAL A 49 5.43 -10.88 -10.16
CA VAL A 49 4.33 -11.58 -9.46
C VAL A 49 4.89 -12.52 -8.37
N HIS A 50 5.93 -13.29 -8.67
CA HIS A 50 6.58 -14.13 -7.67
C HIS A 50 7.14 -13.35 -6.47
N ARG A 51 7.74 -12.17 -6.69
CA ARG A 51 8.25 -11.33 -5.61
C ARG A 51 7.12 -10.74 -4.76
N ILE A 52 6.03 -10.32 -5.41
CA ILE A 52 4.82 -9.84 -4.74
C ILE A 52 4.25 -10.91 -3.81
N GLU A 53 4.06 -12.14 -4.30
CA GLU A 53 3.54 -13.25 -3.48
C GLU A 53 4.41 -13.61 -2.28
N ARG A 54 5.70 -13.22 -2.31
CA ARG A 54 6.66 -13.42 -1.22
C ARG A 54 6.76 -12.22 -0.27
N GLY A 55 5.99 -11.17 -0.51
CA GLY A 55 6.01 -9.95 0.32
C GLY A 55 7.27 -9.10 0.14
N ASP A 56 7.89 -9.10 -1.05
CA ASP A 56 9.06 -8.27 -1.33
C ASP A 56 8.69 -6.77 -1.29
N LEU A 57 9.21 -6.08 -0.26
CA LEU A 57 9.04 -4.64 -0.03
C LEU A 57 9.70 -3.75 -1.09
N GLY A 58 10.53 -4.32 -1.97
CA GLY A 58 11.07 -3.63 -3.15
C GLY A 58 10.10 -3.55 -4.33
N CYS A 59 8.96 -4.24 -4.27
CA CYS A 59 7.93 -4.12 -5.30
C CYS A 59 7.23 -2.76 -5.21
N ALA A 60 6.96 -2.14 -6.36
CA ALA A 60 6.18 -0.91 -6.40
C ALA A 60 4.77 -1.18 -5.86
N ILE A 61 4.27 -0.30 -4.99
CA ILE A 61 2.97 -0.48 -4.35
C ILE A 61 1.83 -0.61 -5.36
N GLY A 62 1.91 0.12 -6.48
CA GLY A 62 0.96 0.00 -7.60
C GLY A 62 0.91 -1.41 -8.18
N ALA A 63 2.06 -2.05 -8.42
CA ALA A 63 2.10 -3.42 -8.93
C ALA A 63 1.47 -4.43 -7.95
N VAL A 64 1.69 -4.24 -6.64
CA VAL A 64 1.05 -5.07 -5.61
C VAL A 64 -0.47 -4.87 -5.63
N PHE A 65 -0.93 -3.63 -5.79
CA PHE A 65 -2.36 -3.29 -5.83
C PHE A 65 -3.05 -3.84 -7.07
N GLU A 66 -2.41 -3.76 -8.25
CA GLU A 66 -2.94 -4.36 -9.48
C GLU A 66 -3.06 -5.88 -9.35
N ALA A 67 -2.02 -6.55 -8.85
CA ALA A 67 -2.06 -7.99 -8.61
C ALA A 67 -3.19 -8.36 -7.64
N ALA A 68 -3.35 -7.61 -6.54
CA ALA A 68 -4.42 -7.81 -5.56
C ALA A 68 -5.81 -7.61 -6.17
N ALA A 69 -5.99 -6.56 -6.98
CA ALA A 69 -7.26 -6.25 -7.64
C ALA A 69 -7.67 -7.37 -8.61
N VAL A 70 -6.75 -7.87 -9.43
CA VAL A 70 -7.02 -8.95 -10.40
C VAL A 70 -7.49 -10.24 -9.70
N VAL A 71 -6.89 -10.58 -8.56
CA VAL A 71 -7.28 -11.77 -7.78
C VAL A 71 -8.42 -11.50 -6.79
N GLY A 72 -8.92 -10.27 -6.72
CA GLY A 72 -10.04 -9.88 -5.85
C GLY A 72 -9.70 -9.73 -4.36
N VAL A 73 -8.44 -9.49 -4.01
CA VAL A 73 -8.04 -9.09 -2.65
C VAL A 73 -8.24 -7.59 -2.51
N ARG A 74 -9.30 -7.18 -1.79
CA ARG A 74 -9.61 -5.77 -1.54
C ARG A 74 -8.82 -5.27 -0.34
N LEU A 75 -8.09 -4.18 -0.51
CA LEU A 75 -7.37 -3.49 0.58
C LEU A 75 -8.29 -2.60 1.41
N PHE A 76 -9.39 -2.13 0.81
CA PHE A 76 -10.42 -1.37 1.48
C PHE A 76 -11.78 -1.97 1.11
N ASP A 77 -12.66 -2.14 2.10
CA ASP A 77 -14.03 -2.62 1.89
C ASP A 77 -14.92 -1.47 1.44
N SER A 78 -14.73 -1.01 0.21
CA SER A 78 -15.48 0.11 -0.37
C SER A 78 -15.67 -0.10 -1.87
N ASP A 79 -16.83 0.26 -2.39
CA ASP A 79 -17.04 0.38 -3.83
C ASP A 79 -16.43 1.69 -4.37
N LEU A 80 -16.41 1.85 -5.70
CA LEU A 80 -15.80 3.02 -6.35
C LEU A 80 -16.43 4.35 -5.90
N ALA A 81 -17.75 4.38 -5.67
CA ALA A 81 -18.45 5.58 -5.22
C ALA A 81 -18.05 5.96 -3.79
N THR A 82 -17.99 4.95 -2.92
CA THR A 82 -17.55 5.08 -1.52
C THR A 82 -16.09 5.52 -1.45
N PHE A 83 -15.21 5.01 -2.34
CA PHE A 83 -13.83 5.50 -2.44
C PHE A 83 -13.74 6.99 -2.77
N ALA A 84 -14.50 7.46 -3.76
CA ALA A 84 -14.51 8.87 -4.13
C ALA A 84 -14.97 9.76 -2.96
N GLN A 85 -15.99 9.32 -2.22
CA GLN A 85 -16.48 10.01 -1.02
C GLN A 85 -15.43 10.04 0.09
N HIS A 86 -14.79 8.90 0.40
CA HIS A 86 -13.72 8.84 1.40
C HIS A 86 -12.53 9.73 1.04
N ILE A 87 -12.13 9.75 -0.23
CA ILE A 87 -11.05 10.63 -0.72
C ILE A 87 -11.46 12.10 -0.54
N ALA A 88 -12.68 12.47 -0.92
CA ALA A 88 -13.18 13.84 -0.78
C ALA A 88 -13.25 14.29 0.69
N ALA A 89 -13.81 13.46 1.56
CA ALA A 89 -13.91 13.73 3.00
C ALA A 89 -12.52 13.87 3.65
N ASN A 90 -11.59 12.98 3.30
CA ASN A 90 -10.22 13.06 3.82
C ASN A 90 -9.48 14.29 3.27
N THR A 91 -9.69 14.66 2.01
CA THR A 91 -9.12 15.88 1.41
C THR A 91 -9.64 17.14 2.10
N ALA A 92 -10.93 17.20 2.41
CA ALA A 92 -11.52 18.30 3.18
C ALA A 92 -10.88 18.40 4.57
N THR A 93 -10.71 17.26 5.25
CA THR A 93 -10.04 17.21 6.57
C THR A 93 -8.58 17.69 6.47
N LEU A 94 -7.83 17.19 5.50
CA LEU A 94 -6.43 17.59 5.26
C LEU A 94 -6.29 19.09 4.96
N THR A 95 -7.31 19.70 4.34
CA THR A 95 -7.32 21.16 4.06
C THR A 95 -7.45 21.99 5.34
N LEU A 96 -8.11 21.46 6.37
CA LEU A 96 -8.27 22.12 7.67
C LEU A 96 -7.07 21.88 8.60
N LEU A 97 -6.28 20.83 8.35
CA LEU A 97 -5.09 20.51 9.13
C LEU A 97 -3.91 21.44 8.77
N PRO A 98 -2.99 21.69 9.71
CA PRO A 98 -1.79 22.45 9.41
C PRO A 98 -0.96 21.73 8.34
N GLN A 99 -0.46 22.50 7.36
CA GLN A 99 0.35 21.96 6.25
C GLN A 99 1.61 21.21 6.74
N ALA A 100 2.15 21.61 7.89
CA ALA A 100 3.26 20.92 8.55
C ALA A 100 3.17 21.12 10.06
N VAL A 101 3.47 20.06 10.82
CA VAL A 101 3.67 20.14 12.27
C VAL A 101 5.12 20.55 12.55
N ARG A 102 5.32 21.64 13.31
CA ARG A 102 6.64 22.07 13.78
C ARG A 102 6.68 21.94 15.29
N THR A 103 7.67 21.22 15.82
CA THR A 103 7.93 21.18 17.25
C THR A 103 8.58 22.49 17.67
N SER A 104 7.86 23.34 18.40
CA SER A 104 8.48 24.50 19.07
C SER A 104 9.42 23.98 20.17
N THR A 105 10.68 24.40 20.14
CA THR A 105 11.67 24.15 21.19
C THR A 105 11.79 25.32 22.18
N GLY A 106 11.00 26.38 22.02
CA GLY A 106 10.98 27.52 22.93
C GLY A 106 9.99 27.32 24.09
N PRO A 107 10.26 27.89 25.29
CA PRO A 107 9.29 27.91 26.38
C PRO A 107 8.01 28.60 25.89
N VAL A 108 6.86 27.94 26.09
CA VAL A 108 5.56 28.55 25.88
C VAL A 108 5.45 29.69 26.88
N LYS A 109 5.47 30.95 26.39
CA LYS A 109 5.11 32.10 27.22
C LYS A 109 3.60 32.10 27.33
N ASP A 110 3.12 31.54 28.42
CA ASP A 110 1.75 31.66 28.86
C ASP A 110 1.68 32.90 29.77
N ASP A 111 1.33 34.05 29.18
CA ASP A 111 1.20 35.34 29.88
C ASP A 111 -0.29 35.60 30.26
N PHE A 112 -1.06 34.54 30.51
CA PHE A 112 -2.44 34.58 31.03
C PHE A 112 -2.52 34.21 32.51
#